data_AF-A0AAU5UB88-F1
#
_entry.id   AF-A0AAU5UB88-F1
#
_cell.length_a   1.000
_cell.length_b   1.000
_cell.length_c   1.000
_cell.angle_alpha   90.00
_cell.angle_beta   90.00
_cell.angle_gamma   90.00
#
_symmetry.space_group_name_H-M   'P 1'
#
loop_
_entity.id
_entity.type
_entity.pdbx_description
1 polymer ?
#
loop_
_entity_poly.entity_id
_entity_poly.type
_entity_poly.pdbx_seq_one_letter_code
_entity_poly.pdbx_strand_id
1 'polypeptide(L)'
;MGVLRVAPLDGETTWSYLCRLAAGYWMGSGSLLGWWQQTNPRPRLCKGSPGTVLEVLFDPAGQELLARLSGIPQSVLARSLPSWSQGPGAFGPDIRVRCGPGRRGPGGLGEGRMRWQHARALGPVAIACQLCTARRSGRPVLAVRYLPMWRRVCLRHQRWQTDADGPGGPEWLDVAFCPEIGRAQQRWSALARQASARGHDPRQAFALARAVVLGWWRQAAAWQDEQIWPRRLDRLAQASAARGPEAVRSASLRDAVVLPEVIAVTAALTDPVCILMAHADRSRTRPAGWGAGGRFVHHLGHRLDRPWLGPILEVDYTSPLQTWIGTAVPLTEGAVPIGPAPVD
;
A
#
# COMPACT_ATOMS: atom_id res chain seq x y z
N MET A 1 9.17 34.29 16.19
CA MET A 1 9.86 33.17 15.52
C MET A 1 9.29 33.04 14.11
N GLY A 2 10.12 33.03 13.08
CA GLY A 2 9.68 32.89 11.69
C GLY A 2 9.10 31.50 11.43
N VAL A 3 8.01 31.42 10.68
CA VAL A 3 7.35 30.16 10.34
C VAL A 3 8.17 29.45 9.25
N LEU A 4 8.83 28.35 9.62
CA LEU A 4 9.48 27.49 8.63
C LEU A 4 8.41 26.65 7.94
N ARG A 5 8.17 26.95 6.66
CA ARG A 5 7.19 26.22 5.84
C ARG A 5 7.76 24.86 5.41
N VAL A 6 7.64 23.86 6.29
CA VAL A 6 7.82 22.45 5.91
C VAL A 6 6.51 21.96 5.32
N ALA A 7 6.46 21.72 4.01
CA ALA A 7 5.26 21.18 3.38
C ALA A 7 5.11 19.66 3.61
N PRO A 8 3.89 19.16 3.85
CA PRO A 8 3.63 17.73 3.92
C PRO A 8 3.86 17.06 2.56
N LEU A 9 4.23 15.79 2.57
CA LEU A 9 4.21 14.96 1.37
C LEU A 9 2.79 14.40 1.17
N ASP A 10 2.41 14.18 -0.09
CA ASP A 10 1.15 13.51 -0.43
C ASP A 10 1.07 12.12 0.22
N GLY A 11 0.06 11.86 1.04
CA GLY A 11 -0.13 10.60 1.75
C GLY A 11 0.85 10.38 2.91
N GLU A 12 1.50 11.42 3.44
CA GLU A 12 2.38 11.32 4.61
C GLU A 12 1.59 10.97 5.88
N THR A 13 2.18 10.19 6.78
CA THR A 13 1.60 10.02 8.12
C THR A 13 1.72 11.34 8.88
N THR A 14 0.70 11.69 9.67
CA THR A 14 0.72 12.93 10.46
C THR A 14 1.90 12.94 11.44
N TRP A 15 2.25 11.77 11.99
CA TRP A 15 3.44 11.64 12.84
C TRP A 15 4.76 11.90 12.09
N SER A 16 4.91 11.38 10.87
CA SER A 16 6.09 11.66 10.01
C SER A 16 6.21 13.16 9.72
N TYR A 17 5.08 13.79 9.40
CA TYR A 17 5.05 15.23 9.12
C TYR A 17 5.47 16.06 10.34
N LEU A 18 4.97 15.74 11.54
CA LEU A 18 5.40 16.40 12.79
C LEU A 18 6.89 16.23 13.06
N CYS A 19 7.45 15.03 12.85
CA CYS A 19 8.89 14.81 13.00
C CYS A 19 9.69 15.73 12.06
N ARG A 20 9.25 15.88 10.81
CA ARG A 20 9.88 16.79 9.84
C ARG A 20 9.70 18.26 10.20
N LEU A 21 8.53 18.64 10.72
CA LEU A 21 8.26 20.00 11.20
C LEU A 21 9.15 20.35 12.40
N ALA A 22 9.24 19.46 13.39
CA ALA A 22 10.13 19.61 14.55
C ALA A 22 11.59 19.73 14.13
N ALA A 23 12.04 18.87 13.21
CA ALA A 23 13.37 18.98 12.64
C ALA A 23 13.59 20.34 11.97
N GLY A 24 12.61 20.85 11.22
CA GLY A 24 12.61 22.20 10.65
C GLY A 24 12.95 23.26 11.70
N TYR A 25 12.29 23.23 12.86
CA TYR A 25 12.55 24.11 14.00
C TYR A 25 13.81 23.78 14.80
N TRP A 26 14.64 22.81 14.37
CA TRP A 26 15.81 22.32 15.10
C TRP A 26 15.48 21.76 16.49
N MET A 27 14.30 21.15 16.61
CA MET A 27 13.79 20.57 17.85
C MET A 27 13.59 19.06 17.70
N GLY A 28 13.69 18.34 18.82
CA GLY A 28 13.23 16.95 18.90
C GLY A 28 11.71 16.88 18.80
N SER A 29 11.18 15.82 18.17
CA SER A 29 9.72 15.63 18.03
C SER A 29 8.99 15.57 19.37
N GLY A 30 9.64 15.08 20.44
CA GLY A 30 9.09 15.09 21.80
C GLY A 30 8.82 16.50 22.35
N SER A 31 9.67 17.48 22.02
CA SER A 31 9.49 18.88 22.44
C SER A 31 8.29 19.52 21.74
N LEU A 32 8.07 19.20 20.45
CA LEU A 32 6.91 19.67 19.72
C LEU A 32 5.62 18.99 20.21
N LEU A 33 5.67 17.69 20.50
CA LEU A 33 4.53 16.94 21.04
C LEU A 33 3.99 17.51 22.36
N GLY A 34 4.84 18.11 23.19
CA GLY A 34 4.44 18.72 24.46
C GLY A 34 3.45 19.88 24.34
N TRP A 35 3.12 20.30 23.11
CA TRP A 35 2.15 21.35 22.82
C TRP A 35 0.71 20.83 22.73
N TRP A 36 0.51 19.50 22.74
CA TRP A 36 -0.80 18.87 22.75
C TRP A 36 -1.01 18.05 24.02
N GLN A 37 -2.26 17.99 24.48
CA GLN A 37 -2.66 17.08 25.55
C GLN A 37 -2.86 15.67 24.98
N GLN A 38 -2.05 14.73 25.45
CA GLN A 38 -2.11 13.34 25.00
C GLN A 38 -3.22 12.56 25.73
N THR A 39 -4.13 11.93 24.99
CA THR A 39 -5.31 11.25 25.56
C THR A 39 -5.13 9.75 25.80
N ASN A 40 -4.09 9.14 25.24
CA ASN A 40 -3.75 7.73 25.44
C ASN A 40 -2.22 7.56 25.45
N PRO A 41 -1.65 6.56 26.14
CA PRO A 41 -0.22 6.32 26.10
C PRO A 41 0.26 6.05 24.68
N ARG A 42 1.47 6.51 24.36
CA ARG A 42 2.14 6.12 23.12
C ARG A 42 2.30 4.59 23.10
N PRO A 43 1.87 3.88 22.04
CA PRO A 43 2.06 2.44 21.95
C PRO A 43 3.53 2.09 22.19
N ARG A 44 3.78 1.18 23.14
CA ARG A 44 5.13 0.70 23.42
C ARG A 44 5.60 -0.13 22.23
N LEU A 45 6.76 0.21 21.68
CA LEU A 45 7.47 -0.65 20.75
C LEU A 45 8.03 -1.82 21.56
N CYS A 46 7.45 -3.00 21.43
CA CYS A 46 8.05 -4.21 22.02
C CYS A 46 9.43 -4.42 21.38
N LYS A 47 10.47 -4.64 22.19
CA LYS A 47 11.79 -5.01 21.67
C LYS A 47 11.63 -6.29 20.83
N GLY A 48 12.08 -6.25 19.57
CA GLY A 48 11.97 -7.38 18.63
C GLY A 48 10.71 -7.39 17.77
N SER A 49 9.74 -6.50 18.00
CA SER A 49 8.64 -6.31 17.04
C SER A 49 9.11 -5.45 15.86
N PRO A 50 8.74 -5.81 14.62
CA PRO A 50 9.00 -4.97 13.45
C PRO A 50 8.50 -3.55 13.73
N GLY A 51 9.35 -2.53 13.50
CA GLY A 51 9.21 -1.20 14.09
C GLY A 51 7.84 -0.57 13.81
N THR A 52 6.92 -0.67 14.75
CA THR A 52 5.55 -0.20 14.58
C THR A 52 5.52 1.30 14.24
N VAL A 53 5.07 1.61 13.04
CA VAL A 53 4.84 2.96 12.55
C VAL A 53 3.61 3.49 13.24
N LEU A 54 3.82 4.59 13.93
CA LEU A 54 2.78 5.31 14.64
C LEU A 54 2.11 6.31 13.73
N GLU A 55 0.84 6.55 14.03
CA GLU A 55 0.08 7.67 13.54
C GLU A 55 -0.46 8.47 14.73
N VAL A 56 -0.66 9.76 14.51
CA VAL A 56 -1.28 10.65 15.49
C VAL A 56 -2.53 11.28 14.89
N LEU A 57 -3.57 11.32 15.71
CA LEU A 57 -4.84 11.97 15.43
C LEU A 57 -4.96 13.21 16.30
N PHE A 58 -5.54 14.27 15.74
CA PHE A 58 -5.78 15.52 16.44
C PHE A 58 -7.26 15.84 16.47
N ASP A 59 -7.72 16.41 17.57
CA ASP A 59 -9.03 17.06 17.60
C ASP A 59 -8.98 18.40 16.82
N PRO A 60 -10.13 19.07 16.56
CA PRO A 60 -10.14 20.30 15.77
C PRO A 60 -9.20 21.40 16.30
N ALA A 61 -9.09 21.57 17.61
CA ALA A 61 -8.17 22.54 18.22
C ALA A 61 -6.70 22.15 17.99
N GLY A 62 -6.38 20.85 18.12
CA GLY A 62 -5.04 20.34 17.80
C GLY A 62 -4.67 20.48 16.32
N GLN A 63 -5.65 20.32 15.42
CA GLN A 63 -5.49 20.55 13.98
C GLN A 63 -5.20 22.02 13.66
N GLU A 64 -5.94 22.94 14.28
CA GLU A 64 -5.68 24.37 14.13
C GLU A 64 -4.28 24.76 14.61
N LEU A 65 -3.86 24.21 15.76
CA LEU A 65 -2.51 24.42 16.26
C LEU A 65 -1.44 23.93 15.26
N LEU A 66 -1.61 22.74 14.68
CA LEU A 66 -0.67 22.22 13.68
C LEU A 66 -0.64 23.10 12.40
N ALA A 67 -1.79 23.57 11.94
CA ALA A 67 -1.89 24.46 10.79
C ALA A 67 -1.16 25.78 11.02
N ARG A 68 -1.35 26.39 12.20
CA ARG A 68 -0.63 27.62 12.58
C ARG A 68 0.87 27.40 12.72
N LEU A 69 1.28 26.31 13.37
CA LEU A 69 2.70 25.95 13.56
C LEU A 69 3.44 25.71 12.25
N SER A 70 2.76 25.10 11.27
CA SER A 70 3.35 24.84 9.96
C SER A 70 3.21 25.99 8.96
N GLY A 71 2.28 26.92 9.22
CA GLY A 71 1.90 27.95 8.26
C GLY A 71 1.20 27.39 7.01
N ILE A 72 0.66 26.16 7.09
CA ILE A 72 -0.01 25.47 6.00
C ILE A 72 -1.52 25.47 6.28
N PRO A 73 -2.37 25.88 5.32
CA PRO A 73 -3.82 25.84 5.50
C PRO A 73 -4.33 24.43 5.81
N GLN A 74 -5.35 24.32 6.66
CA GLN A 74 -5.95 23.01 7.01
C GLN A 74 -6.45 22.25 5.78
N SER A 75 -6.93 22.92 4.73
CA SER A 75 -7.36 22.28 3.48
C SER A 75 -6.23 21.57 2.74
N VAL A 76 -5.00 22.08 2.84
CA VAL A 76 -3.80 21.46 2.26
C VAL A 76 -3.35 20.28 3.13
N LEU A 77 -3.41 20.42 4.46
CA LEU A 77 -3.13 19.34 5.40
C LEU A 77 -4.13 18.19 5.21
N ALA A 78 -5.42 18.48 5.12
CA ALA A 78 -6.49 17.49 4.89
C ALA A 78 -6.31 16.70 3.59
N ARG A 79 -5.78 17.34 2.55
CA ARG A 79 -5.48 16.68 1.27
C ARG A 79 -4.24 15.79 1.33
N SER A 80 -3.26 16.18 2.14
CA SER A 80 -1.93 15.55 2.15
C SER A 80 -1.79 14.48 3.24
N LEU A 81 -2.52 14.60 4.34
CA LEU A 81 -2.43 13.75 5.53
C LEU A 81 -3.68 12.87 5.64
N PRO A 82 -3.63 11.58 5.29
CA PRO A 82 -4.82 10.73 5.23
C PRO A 82 -5.57 10.55 6.56
N SER A 83 -4.88 10.71 7.70
CA SER A 83 -5.50 10.61 9.02
C SER A 83 -6.20 11.90 9.48
N TRP A 84 -6.07 13.01 8.73
CA TRP A 84 -6.58 14.31 9.14
C TRP A 84 -8.10 14.31 9.36
N SER A 85 -8.87 13.75 8.42
CA SER A 85 -10.34 13.71 8.53
C SER A 85 -10.85 12.78 9.64
N GLN A 86 -10.05 11.80 10.06
CA GLN A 86 -10.40 10.86 11.13
C GLN A 86 -10.20 11.46 12.53
N GLY A 87 -9.40 12.53 12.62
CA GLY A 87 -9.05 13.19 13.87
C GLY A 87 -10.25 13.52 14.76
N PRO A 88 -11.22 14.35 14.30
CA PRO A 88 -12.35 14.79 15.12
C PRO A 88 -13.21 13.63 15.66
N GLY A 89 -13.42 12.58 14.87
CA GLY A 89 -14.23 11.42 15.29
C GLY A 89 -13.55 10.53 16.34
N ALA A 90 -12.24 10.63 16.52
CA ALA A 90 -11.48 9.75 17.41
C ALA A 90 -11.54 10.12 18.90
N PHE A 91 -12.19 11.23 19.25
CA PHE A 91 -12.26 11.76 20.62
C PHE A 91 -13.64 11.63 21.29
N GLY A 92 -14.62 10.99 20.62
CA GLY A 92 -15.97 10.76 21.14
C GLY A 92 -16.83 12.02 21.30
N PRO A 93 -18.15 11.89 21.57
CA PRO A 93 -19.07 13.03 21.71
C PRO A 93 -18.91 13.81 23.02
N ASP A 94 -18.19 13.27 24.00
CA ASP A 94 -18.40 13.61 25.42
C ASP A 94 -17.29 14.46 26.05
N ILE A 95 -16.56 15.25 25.26
CA ILE A 95 -15.48 16.07 25.82
C ILE A 95 -15.74 17.54 25.52
N ARG A 96 -16.56 18.12 26.41
CA ARG A 96 -16.53 19.55 26.70
C ARG A 96 -15.07 19.96 26.87
N VAL A 97 -14.65 20.99 26.15
CA VAL A 97 -13.39 21.70 26.35
C VAL A 97 -13.26 21.99 27.84
N ARG A 98 -12.51 21.17 28.59
CA ARG A 98 -12.12 21.53 29.96
C ARG A 98 -11.02 22.57 29.80
N CYS A 99 -11.43 23.83 29.74
CA CYS A 99 -10.56 24.94 30.12
C CYS A 99 -10.29 24.81 31.63
N GLY A 100 -9.42 23.88 32.02
CA GLY A 100 -8.79 23.94 33.34
C GLY A 100 -7.84 25.14 33.40
N PRO A 101 -7.44 25.61 34.59
CA PRO A 101 -6.37 26.59 34.74
C PRO A 101 -5.03 25.89 34.46
N GLY A 102 -4.82 25.51 33.20
CA GLY A 102 -3.69 24.75 32.68
C GLY A 102 -3.21 25.41 31.40
N ARG A 103 -1.92 25.26 31.11
CA ARG A 103 -1.11 26.09 30.21
C ARG A 103 -1.83 26.44 28.89
N ARG A 104 -2.15 27.74 28.70
CA ARG A 104 -2.54 28.26 27.38
C ARG A 104 -1.43 27.95 26.39
N GLY A 105 -1.78 27.27 25.30
CA GLY A 105 -0.87 27.12 24.16
C GLY A 105 -0.49 28.50 23.61
N PRO A 106 0.62 28.60 22.84
CA PRO A 106 1.02 29.88 22.24
C PRO A 106 -0.12 30.50 21.45
N GLY A 107 -0.55 31.70 21.85
CA GLY A 107 -1.62 32.45 21.17
C GLY A 107 -3.05 32.11 21.61
N GLY A 108 -3.26 31.60 22.83
CA GLY A 108 -4.59 31.60 23.47
C GLY A 108 -5.59 30.55 22.96
N LEU A 109 -5.13 29.59 22.16
CA LEU A 109 -5.93 28.43 21.76
C LEU A 109 -6.14 27.49 22.94
N GLY A 110 -7.32 26.83 22.98
CA GLY A 110 -7.59 25.74 23.92
C GLY A 110 -6.52 24.64 23.84
N GLU A 111 -6.42 23.82 24.88
CA GLU A 111 -5.47 22.70 24.94
C GLU A 111 -5.84 21.67 23.84
N GLY A 112 -5.25 21.82 22.64
CA GLY A 112 -5.46 20.89 21.55
C GLY A 112 -5.06 19.48 21.96
N ARG A 113 -5.85 18.48 21.61
CA ARG A 113 -5.63 17.10 22.04
C ARG A 113 -5.09 16.23 20.93
N MET A 114 -4.35 15.21 21.33
CA MET A 114 -3.82 14.22 20.43
C MET A 114 -4.03 12.80 20.94
N ARG A 115 -4.21 11.87 20.00
CA ARG A 115 -4.37 10.45 20.25
C ARG A 115 -3.43 9.65 19.36
N TRP A 116 -2.69 8.73 19.96
CA TRP A 116 -1.86 7.77 19.23
C TRP A 116 -2.69 6.64 18.65
N GLN A 117 -2.29 6.17 17.48
CA GLN A 117 -2.78 4.94 16.89
C GLN A 117 -1.69 4.25 16.06
N HIS A 118 -1.97 3.02 15.64
CA HIS A 118 -1.13 2.32 14.66
C HIS A 118 -1.43 2.85 13.26
N ALA A 119 -0.41 3.27 12.51
CA ALA A 119 -0.62 3.76 11.14
C ALA A 119 -1.27 2.68 10.24
N ARG A 120 -0.95 1.40 10.47
CA ARG A 120 -1.54 0.27 9.73
C ARG A 120 -3.07 0.22 9.75
N ALA A 121 -3.73 0.86 10.71
CA ALA A 121 -5.19 0.98 10.74
C ALA A 121 -5.75 1.72 9.50
N LEU A 122 -4.96 2.61 8.88
CA LEU A 122 -5.35 3.34 7.67
C LEU A 122 -4.81 2.70 6.37
N GLY A 123 -3.84 1.79 6.49
CA GLY A 123 -3.29 1.08 5.35
C GLY A 123 -1.78 0.83 5.44
N PRO A 124 -1.20 0.21 4.40
CA PRO A 124 0.22 -0.10 4.35
C PRO A 124 1.05 1.19 4.31
N VAL A 125 2.14 1.19 5.07
CA VAL A 125 3.08 2.31 5.20
C VAL A 125 4.46 1.93 4.68
N ALA A 126 5.10 2.87 3.99
CA ALA A 126 6.45 2.70 3.48
C ALA A 126 7.28 3.96 3.68
N ILE A 127 8.60 3.79 3.72
CA ILE A 127 9.55 4.88 3.84
C ILE A 127 9.60 5.62 2.52
N ALA A 128 9.29 6.91 2.54
CA ALA A 128 9.29 7.75 1.37
C ALA A 128 10.69 7.83 0.74
N CYS A 129 10.75 8.07 -0.57
CA CYS A 129 12.03 8.27 -1.26
C CYS A 129 12.83 9.42 -0.62
N GLN A 130 13.98 9.09 -0.01
CA GLN A 130 14.83 10.03 0.69
C GLN A 130 15.29 11.21 -0.18
N LEU A 131 15.55 10.99 -1.47
CA LEU A 131 15.92 12.07 -2.40
C LEU A 131 14.77 13.04 -2.64
N CYS A 132 13.53 12.54 -2.78
CA CYS A 132 12.34 13.39 -2.87
C CYS A 132 12.13 14.18 -1.58
N THR A 133 12.26 13.51 -0.43
CA THR A 133 12.07 14.13 0.89
C THR A 133 13.12 15.19 1.17
N ALA A 134 14.39 14.91 0.85
CA ALA A 134 15.48 15.86 0.98
C ALA A 134 15.27 17.10 0.11
N ARG A 135 14.89 16.90 -1.17
CA ARG A 135 14.54 18.02 -2.07
C ARG A 135 13.38 18.86 -1.55
N ARG A 136 12.39 18.26 -0.87
CA ARG A 136 11.22 18.95 -0.32
C ARG A 136 11.46 19.61 1.04
N SER A 137 12.40 19.09 1.83
CA SER A 137 12.62 19.51 3.22
C SER A 137 13.92 20.30 3.42
N GLY A 138 14.76 20.37 2.40
CA GLY A 138 16.12 20.95 2.47
C GLY A 138 17.12 20.09 3.25
N ARG A 139 16.72 18.91 3.77
CA ARG A 139 17.55 18.03 4.59
C ARG A 139 17.11 16.56 4.51
N PRO A 140 18.02 15.59 4.68
CA PRO A 140 17.70 14.17 4.62
C PRO A 140 17.01 13.70 5.91
N VAL A 141 15.70 13.92 6.01
CA VAL A 141 14.87 13.42 7.11
C VAL A 141 14.03 12.25 6.58
N LEU A 142 13.90 11.21 7.40
CA LEU A 142 13.03 10.09 7.11
C LEU A 142 11.57 10.57 7.06
N ALA A 143 10.85 10.18 6.02
CA ALA A 143 9.41 10.37 5.97
C ALA A 143 8.70 9.04 5.75
N VAL A 144 7.53 8.88 6.34
CA VAL A 144 6.68 7.70 6.20
C VAL A 144 5.38 8.09 5.54
N ARG A 145 4.96 7.32 4.54
CA ARG A 145 3.75 7.57 3.76
C ARG A 145 2.89 6.32 3.68
N TYR A 146 1.59 6.51 3.57
CA TYR A 146 0.64 5.47 3.19
C TYR A 146 0.88 5.09 1.73
N LEU A 147 1.58 3.98 1.52
CA LEU A 147 2.03 3.52 0.21
C LEU A 147 1.72 2.03 0.05
N PRO A 148 0.59 1.71 -0.62
CA PRO A 148 0.33 0.33 -1.00
C PRO A 148 1.40 -0.17 -1.97
N MET A 149 1.55 -1.49 -2.03
CA MET A 149 2.61 -2.16 -2.79
C MET A 149 2.69 -1.68 -4.26
N TRP A 150 1.53 -1.47 -4.90
CA TRP A 150 1.43 -0.97 -6.28
C TRP A 150 1.84 0.51 -6.47
N ARG A 151 2.24 1.23 -5.42
CA ARG A 151 2.75 2.63 -5.47
C ARG A 151 4.15 2.79 -4.86
N ARG A 152 4.89 1.71 -4.60
CA ARG A 152 6.17 1.76 -3.89
C ARG A 152 7.36 2.20 -4.73
N VAL A 153 7.29 2.21 -6.05
CA VAL A 153 8.36 2.74 -6.90
C VAL A 153 8.31 4.26 -6.91
N CYS A 154 9.41 4.90 -6.52
CA CYS A 154 9.62 6.30 -6.84
C CYS A 154 10.08 6.41 -8.30
N LEU A 155 9.15 6.65 -9.23
CA LEU A 155 9.44 6.71 -10.67
C LEU A 155 10.49 7.78 -11.05
N ARG A 156 10.63 8.84 -10.24
CA ARG A 156 11.65 9.87 -10.47
C ARG A 156 13.07 9.38 -10.22
N HIS A 157 13.25 8.59 -9.17
CA HIS A 157 14.57 8.16 -8.71
C HIS A 157 14.79 6.65 -8.90
N GLN A 158 13.82 5.95 -9.51
CA GLN A 158 13.82 4.51 -9.75
C GLN A 158 14.19 3.70 -8.49
N ARG A 159 13.58 4.05 -7.36
CA ARG A 159 13.82 3.37 -6.06
C ARG A 159 12.55 2.75 -5.52
N TRP A 160 12.63 1.51 -5.07
CA TRP A 160 11.60 0.89 -4.26
C TRP A 160 11.61 1.47 -2.85
N GLN A 161 10.44 1.89 -2.38
CA GLN A 161 10.19 2.38 -1.03
C GLN A 161 9.83 1.18 -0.13
N THR A 162 10.71 0.88 0.83
CA THR A 162 10.61 -0.27 1.72
C THR A 162 9.56 -0.08 2.81
N ASP A 163 9.08 -1.21 3.35
CA ASP A 163 8.17 -1.20 4.50
C ASP A 163 8.75 -0.41 5.67
N ALA A 164 7.97 0.54 6.18
CA ALA A 164 8.41 1.34 7.33
C ALA A 164 8.35 0.56 8.66
N ASP A 165 7.59 -0.54 8.69
CA ASP A 165 7.59 -1.47 9.83
C ASP A 165 8.49 -2.69 9.60
N GLY A 166 9.35 -2.72 8.57
CA GLY A 166 10.18 -3.89 8.29
C GLY A 166 11.32 -4.08 9.31
N PRO A 167 11.80 -5.31 9.54
CA PRO A 167 13.09 -5.53 10.20
C PRO A 167 14.19 -5.06 9.23
N GLY A 168 14.65 -3.82 9.41
CA GLY A 168 15.62 -3.17 8.55
C GLY A 168 15.49 -1.66 8.67
N GLY A 169 16.61 -0.93 8.58
CA GLY A 169 16.59 0.53 8.60
C GLY A 169 15.92 1.11 7.35
N PRO A 170 16.01 2.43 7.10
CA PRO A 170 15.54 3.03 5.87
C PRO A 170 16.37 2.59 4.66
N GLU A 171 16.08 1.39 4.20
CA GLU A 171 16.68 0.76 3.03
C GLU A 171 15.88 1.16 1.80
N TRP A 172 16.56 1.30 0.67
CA TRP A 172 15.92 1.51 -0.61
C TRP A 172 16.57 0.56 -1.60
N LEU A 173 15.76 -0.03 -2.48
CA LEU A 173 16.24 -0.91 -3.53
C LEU A 173 16.27 -0.11 -4.83
N ASP A 174 17.40 -0.16 -5.53
CA ASP A 174 17.49 0.42 -6.87
C ASP A 174 16.78 -0.50 -7.87
N VAL A 175 15.74 0.02 -8.51
CA VAL A 175 14.95 -0.72 -9.50
C VAL A 175 15.20 -0.22 -10.93
N ALA A 176 16.18 0.67 -11.14
CA ALA A 176 16.50 1.19 -12.47
C ALA A 176 16.87 0.07 -13.47
N PHE A 177 17.51 -1.00 -12.98
CA PHE A 177 17.92 -2.16 -13.77
C PHE A 177 16.78 -3.17 -14.03
N CYS A 178 15.59 -2.94 -13.46
CA CYS A 178 14.40 -3.76 -13.64
C CYS A 178 13.20 -2.86 -14.02
N PRO A 179 13.22 -2.25 -15.23
CA PRO A 179 12.21 -1.27 -15.65
C PRO A 179 10.78 -1.83 -15.66
N GLU A 180 10.61 -3.14 -15.76
CA GLU A 180 9.32 -3.81 -15.67
C GLU A 180 8.60 -3.53 -14.34
N ILE A 181 9.33 -3.30 -13.24
CA ILE A 181 8.74 -2.99 -11.92
C ILE A 181 8.09 -1.60 -11.96
N GLY A 182 8.79 -0.61 -12.53
CA GLY A 182 8.25 0.74 -12.73
C GLY A 182 7.05 0.76 -13.69
N ARG A 183 7.15 0.02 -14.80
CA ARG A 183 6.06 -0.13 -15.78
C ARG A 183 4.83 -0.79 -15.16
N ALA A 184 5.00 -1.82 -14.33
CA ALA A 184 3.90 -2.49 -13.63
C ALA A 184 3.13 -1.50 -12.73
N GLN A 185 3.85 -0.69 -11.94
CA GLN A 185 3.23 0.37 -11.15
C GLN A 185 2.51 1.41 -12.02
N GLN A 186 3.07 1.84 -13.14
CA GLN A 186 2.43 2.83 -14.02
C GLN A 186 1.10 2.33 -14.61
N ARG A 187 1.00 1.02 -14.92
CA ARG A 187 -0.24 0.41 -15.44
C ARG A 187 -1.37 0.38 -14.42
N TRP A 188 -1.05 0.39 -13.12
CA TRP A 188 -2.03 0.22 -12.05
C TRP A 188 -3.21 1.20 -12.15
N SER A 189 -2.96 2.49 -12.38
CA SER A 189 -4.04 3.49 -12.40
C SER A 189 -5.04 3.28 -13.54
N ALA A 190 -4.59 2.77 -14.70
CA ALA A 190 -5.49 2.42 -15.79
C ALA A 190 -6.26 1.14 -15.48
N LEU A 191 -5.56 0.11 -15.01
CA LEU A 191 -6.15 -1.16 -14.60
C LEU A 191 -7.23 -0.98 -13.53
N ALA A 192 -6.93 -0.22 -12.46
CA ALA A 192 -7.86 0.01 -11.37
C ALA A 192 -9.14 0.72 -11.84
N ARG A 193 -9.02 1.73 -12.72
CA ARG A 193 -10.18 2.40 -13.31
C ARG A 193 -11.02 1.45 -14.17
N GLN A 194 -10.38 0.63 -15.00
CA GLN A 194 -11.07 -0.32 -15.86
C GLN A 194 -11.78 -1.41 -15.05
N ALA A 195 -11.14 -1.95 -14.01
CA ALA A 195 -11.74 -2.91 -13.10
C ALA A 195 -12.96 -2.33 -12.39
N SER A 196 -12.85 -1.11 -11.84
CA SER A 196 -13.98 -0.43 -11.19
C SER A 196 -15.11 -0.10 -12.16
N ALA A 197 -14.81 0.31 -13.39
CA ALA A 197 -15.84 0.54 -14.42
C ALA A 197 -16.61 -0.74 -14.78
N ARG A 198 -16.01 -1.91 -14.55
CA ARG A 198 -16.63 -3.23 -14.70
C ARG A 198 -17.19 -3.76 -13.38
N GLY A 199 -17.37 -2.94 -12.35
CA GLY A 199 -17.95 -3.39 -11.08
C GLY A 199 -17.05 -4.30 -10.22
N HIS A 200 -15.77 -4.46 -10.55
CA HIS A 200 -14.81 -5.20 -9.72
C HIS A 200 -14.10 -4.26 -8.74
N ASP A 201 -13.80 -4.76 -7.53
CA ASP A 201 -12.87 -4.07 -6.62
C ASP A 201 -11.42 -4.38 -7.01
N PRO A 202 -10.67 -3.41 -7.58
CA PRO A 202 -9.28 -3.63 -7.97
C PRO A 202 -8.37 -3.95 -6.79
N ARG A 203 -8.67 -3.44 -5.58
CA ARG A 203 -7.85 -3.68 -4.38
C ARG A 203 -8.00 -5.11 -3.90
N GLN A 204 -9.22 -5.63 -3.91
CA GLN A 204 -9.49 -7.04 -3.58
C GLN A 204 -8.83 -7.96 -4.62
N ALA A 205 -8.97 -7.66 -5.91
CA ALA A 205 -8.31 -8.42 -6.97
C ALA A 205 -6.78 -8.40 -6.83
N PHE A 206 -6.18 -7.25 -6.48
CA PHE A 206 -4.75 -7.17 -6.20
C PHE A 206 -4.33 -8.00 -4.99
N ALA A 207 -5.11 -7.98 -3.91
CA ALA A 207 -4.83 -8.76 -2.71
C ALA A 207 -4.82 -10.26 -3.00
N LEU A 208 -5.81 -10.74 -3.77
CA LEU A 208 -5.88 -12.13 -4.24
C LEU A 208 -4.70 -12.46 -5.17
N ALA A 209 -4.43 -11.62 -6.17
CA ALA A 209 -3.30 -11.81 -7.08
C ALA A 209 -1.98 -11.90 -6.32
N ARG A 210 -1.77 -11.04 -5.32
CA ARG A 210 -0.59 -11.07 -4.45
C ARG A 210 -0.52 -12.38 -3.67
N ALA A 211 -1.61 -12.87 -3.11
CA ALA A 211 -1.63 -14.14 -2.39
C ALA A 211 -1.26 -15.32 -3.30
N VAL A 212 -1.81 -15.34 -4.52
CA VAL A 212 -1.49 -16.35 -5.56
C VAL A 212 -0.01 -16.32 -5.91
N VAL A 213 0.52 -15.16 -6.29
CA VAL A 213 1.90 -15.00 -6.72
C VAL A 213 2.89 -15.26 -5.57
N LEU A 214 2.57 -14.89 -4.33
CA LEU A 214 3.38 -15.25 -3.17
C LEU A 214 3.31 -16.75 -2.86
N GLY A 215 2.21 -17.43 -3.19
CA GLY A 215 2.11 -18.89 -3.20
C GLY A 215 3.14 -19.49 -4.15
N TRP A 216 3.13 -19.05 -5.40
CA TRP A 216 4.08 -19.44 -6.44
C TRP A 216 5.53 -19.17 -6.06
N TRP A 217 5.82 -17.98 -5.52
CA TRP A 217 7.16 -17.61 -5.04
C TRP A 217 7.75 -18.65 -4.07
N ARG A 218 6.94 -19.20 -3.17
CA ARG A 218 7.40 -20.21 -2.19
C ARG A 218 7.76 -21.54 -2.85
N GLN A 219 7.16 -21.86 -3.99
CA GLN A 219 7.41 -23.08 -4.75
C GLN A 219 8.47 -22.89 -5.85
N ALA A 220 8.75 -21.65 -6.23
CA ALA A 220 9.59 -21.30 -7.38
C ALA A 220 10.98 -21.93 -7.37
N ALA A 221 11.56 -22.17 -6.19
CA ALA A 221 12.86 -22.83 -6.06
C ALA A 221 12.86 -24.29 -6.60
N ALA A 222 11.70 -24.94 -6.66
CA ALA A 222 11.54 -26.28 -7.20
C ALA A 222 11.19 -26.28 -8.71
N TRP A 223 10.90 -25.13 -9.30
CA TRP A 223 10.51 -25.02 -10.71
C TRP A 223 11.75 -24.88 -11.59
N GLN A 224 12.06 -25.93 -12.36
CA GLN A 224 13.26 -25.96 -13.22
C GLN A 224 13.23 -24.90 -14.33
N ASP A 225 12.03 -24.56 -14.84
CA ASP A 225 11.86 -23.62 -15.94
C ASP A 225 11.72 -22.15 -15.49
N GLU A 226 11.75 -21.86 -14.18
CA GLU A 226 11.63 -20.49 -13.66
C GLU A 226 12.94 -19.72 -13.83
N GLN A 227 12.97 -18.80 -14.81
CA GLN A 227 14.15 -17.98 -15.11
C GLN A 227 13.96 -16.49 -14.81
N ILE A 228 12.73 -16.02 -14.69
CA ILE A 228 12.43 -14.58 -14.67
C ILE A 228 12.71 -14.01 -13.27
N TRP A 229 12.19 -14.66 -12.22
CA TRP A 229 12.40 -14.20 -10.84
C TRP A 229 13.86 -14.27 -10.39
N PRO A 230 14.61 -15.37 -10.61
CA PRO A 230 16.04 -15.42 -10.30
C PRO A 230 16.83 -14.32 -11.01
N ARG A 231 16.63 -14.13 -12.31
CA ARG A 231 17.33 -13.06 -13.07
C ARG A 231 17.01 -11.66 -12.55
N ARG A 232 15.75 -11.40 -12.18
CA ARG A 232 15.34 -10.10 -11.61
C ARG A 232 15.93 -9.89 -10.22
N LEU A 233 15.96 -10.94 -9.38
CA LEU A 233 16.64 -10.94 -8.09
C LEU A 233 18.12 -10.60 -8.25
N ASP A 234 18.82 -11.26 -9.17
CA ASP A 234 20.26 -11.04 -9.40
C ASP A 234 20.55 -9.59 -9.81
N ARG A 235 19.76 -9.03 -10.74
CA ARG A 235 19.90 -7.62 -11.14
C ARG A 235 19.68 -6.65 -9.98
N LEU A 236 18.67 -6.89 -9.16
CA LEU A 236 18.39 -6.05 -7.99
C LEU A 236 19.44 -6.20 -6.89
N ALA A 237 19.94 -7.42 -6.68
CA ALA A 237 21.01 -7.72 -5.73
C ALA A 237 22.33 -7.06 -6.16
N GLN A 238 22.69 -7.14 -7.44
CA GLN A 238 23.87 -6.45 -8.00
C GLN A 238 23.75 -4.93 -7.88
N ALA A 239 22.59 -4.36 -8.22
CA ALA A 239 22.33 -2.93 -8.06
C ALA A 239 22.34 -2.48 -6.59
N SER A 240 22.11 -3.42 -5.67
CA SER A 240 22.10 -3.21 -4.23
C SER A 240 23.39 -3.71 -3.54
N ALA A 241 24.38 -4.20 -4.29
CA ALA A 241 25.53 -4.97 -3.77
C ALA A 241 26.45 -4.17 -2.82
N ALA A 242 26.38 -2.85 -2.86
CA ALA A 242 27.05 -1.98 -1.88
C ALA A 242 26.49 -2.10 -0.44
N ARG A 243 25.47 -2.94 -0.19
CA ARG A 243 24.64 -2.92 1.04
C ARG A 243 24.64 -4.22 1.85
N GLY A 244 25.48 -5.18 1.49
CA GLY A 244 25.66 -6.43 2.23
C GLY A 244 24.53 -7.47 2.05
N PRO A 245 24.71 -8.68 2.60
CA PRO A 245 23.91 -9.87 2.23
C PRO A 245 22.48 -9.89 2.79
N GLU A 246 22.20 -9.19 3.90
CA GLU A 246 20.88 -9.24 4.57
C GLU A 246 19.80 -8.46 3.82
N ALA A 247 20.15 -7.34 3.16
CA ALA A 247 19.22 -6.53 2.36
C ALA A 247 18.58 -7.34 1.22
N VAL A 248 19.31 -8.34 0.70
CA VAL A 248 18.92 -9.23 -0.41
C VAL A 248 17.88 -10.28 0.02
N ARG A 249 17.62 -10.48 1.32
CA ARG A 249 16.61 -11.46 1.81
C ARG A 249 15.36 -10.81 2.38
N SER A 250 15.21 -9.49 2.28
CA SER A 250 14.09 -8.78 2.88
C SER A 250 12.77 -9.01 2.14
N ALA A 251 11.66 -8.94 2.86
CA ALA A 251 10.31 -8.96 2.28
C ALA A 251 10.11 -7.86 1.21
N SER A 252 10.85 -6.76 1.32
CA SER A 252 10.83 -5.67 0.34
C SER A 252 11.41 -6.09 -1.01
N LEU A 253 12.48 -6.89 -1.04
CA LEU A 253 13.04 -7.37 -2.30
C LEU A 253 12.06 -8.30 -3.01
N ARG A 254 11.52 -9.29 -2.29
CA ARG A 254 10.49 -10.18 -2.83
C ARG A 254 9.32 -9.39 -3.41
N ASP A 255 8.78 -8.45 -2.64
CA ASP A 255 7.63 -7.65 -3.07
C ASP A 255 7.95 -6.79 -4.30
N ALA A 256 9.16 -6.24 -4.42
CA ALA A 256 9.60 -5.55 -5.63
C ALA A 256 9.70 -6.50 -6.83
N VAL A 257 10.30 -7.68 -6.63
CA VAL A 257 10.49 -8.69 -7.67
C VAL A 257 9.16 -9.17 -8.20
N VAL A 258 8.19 -9.50 -7.35
CA VAL A 258 6.93 -10.11 -7.83
C VAL A 258 5.89 -9.09 -8.32
N LEU A 259 6.10 -7.78 -8.14
CA LEU A 259 5.12 -6.76 -8.50
C LEU A 259 4.62 -6.87 -9.96
N PRO A 260 5.47 -7.08 -10.98
CA PRO A 260 5.02 -7.24 -12.35
C PRO A 260 4.01 -8.38 -12.52
N GLU A 261 4.28 -9.55 -11.95
CA GLU A 261 3.37 -10.70 -12.01
C GLU A 261 2.09 -10.44 -11.21
N VAL A 262 2.16 -9.79 -10.04
CA VAL A 262 0.96 -9.42 -9.27
C VAL A 262 0.04 -8.50 -10.08
N ILE A 263 0.60 -7.49 -10.76
CA ILE A 263 -0.19 -6.58 -11.61
C ILE A 263 -0.78 -7.32 -12.81
N ALA A 264 -0.03 -8.24 -13.44
CA ALA A 264 -0.51 -9.03 -14.56
C ALA A 264 -1.63 -10.01 -14.17
N VAL A 265 -1.50 -10.69 -13.03
CA VAL A 265 -2.55 -11.56 -12.48
C VAL A 265 -3.78 -10.71 -12.10
N THR A 266 -3.60 -9.55 -11.46
CA THR A 266 -4.72 -8.64 -11.15
C THR A 266 -5.48 -8.24 -12.42
N ALA A 267 -4.75 -7.98 -13.51
CA ALA A 267 -5.37 -7.68 -14.79
C ALA A 267 -6.18 -8.87 -15.33
N ALA A 268 -5.68 -10.10 -15.23
CA ALA A 268 -6.43 -11.29 -15.63
C ALA A 268 -7.68 -11.53 -14.77
N LEU A 269 -7.60 -11.32 -13.45
CA LEU A 269 -8.73 -11.52 -12.52
C LEU A 269 -9.87 -10.50 -12.72
N THR A 270 -9.63 -9.41 -13.46
CA THR A 270 -10.60 -8.33 -13.71
C THR A 270 -10.91 -8.15 -15.20
N ASP A 271 -10.41 -9.07 -16.03
CA ASP A 271 -10.60 -9.10 -17.47
C ASP A 271 -11.80 -9.99 -17.83
N PRO A 272 -12.85 -9.45 -18.48
CA PRO A 272 -14.05 -10.22 -18.82
C PRO A 272 -13.75 -11.50 -19.60
N VAL A 273 -12.78 -11.49 -20.51
CA VAL A 273 -12.40 -12.68 -21.29
C VAL A 273 -11.84 -13.76 -20.38
N CYS A 274 -10.97 -13.38 -19.44
CA CYS A 274 -10.39 -14.30 -18.47
C CYS A 274 -11.46 -14.85 -17.50
N ILE A 275 -12.41 -14.03 -17.08
CA ILE A 275 -13.52 -14.45 -16.21
C ILE A 275 -14.43 -15.46 -16.95
N LEU A 276 -14.74 -15.22 -18.22
CA LEU A 276 -15.49 -16.16 -19.06
C LEU A 276 -14.74 -17.49 -19.23
N MET A 277 -13.42 -17.45 -19.44
CA MET A 277 -12.59 -18.66 -19.52
C MET A 277 -12.61 -19.44 -18.21
N ALA A 278 -12.41 -18.77 -17.07
CA ALA A 278 -12.44 -19.41 -15.76
C ALA A 278 -13.84 -20.01 -15.45
N HIS A 279 -14.90 -19.31 -15.83
CA HIS A 279 -16.27 -19.81 -15.69
C HIS A 279 -16.53 -21.04 -16.58
N ALA A 280 -16.06 -21.03 -17.83
CA ALA A 280 -16.18 -22.19 -18.72
C ALA A 280 -15.37 -23.40 -18.22
N ASP A 281 -14.20 -23.16 -17.62
CA ASP A 281 -13.37 -24.19 -17.00
C ASP A 281 -14.10 -24.84 -15.79
N ARG A 282 -14.89 -24.08 -15.03
CA ARG A 282 -15.75 -24.60 -13.94
C ARG A 282 -16.87 -25.52 -14.44
N SER A 283 -17.56 -25.14 -15.51
CA SER A 283 -18.78 -25.82 -15.98
C SER A 283 -18.52 -27.18 -16.64
N ARG A 284 -17.26 -27.54 -16.85
CA ARG A 284 -16.84 -28.87 -17.32
C ARG A 284 -16.50 -29.77 -16.13
N THR A 285 -17.53 -30.21 -15.41
CA THR A 285 -17.40 -31.27 -14.40
C THR A 285 -16.90 -32.55 -15.08
N ARG A 286 -15.69 -32.98 -14.71
CA ARG A 286 -14.98 -34.19 -15.20
C ARG A 286 -15.78 -35.48 -14.94
N PRO A 287 -15.98 -36.36 -15.94
CA PRO A 287 -15.86 -37.80 -15.76
C PRO A 287 -14.39 -38.15 -15.43
N ALA A 288 -14.16 -39.15 -14.58
CA ALA A 288 -12.81 -39.57 -14.21
C ALA A 288 -11.98 -39.95 -15.46
N GLY A 289 -10.79 -39.35 -15.60
CA GLY A 289 -9.81 -39.72 -16.63
C GLY A 289 -9.65 -38.77 -17.82
N TRP A 290 -10.44 -37.70 -17.93
CA TRP A 290 -10.23 -36.65 -18.94
C TRP A 290 -9.85 -35.30 -18.30
N GLY A 291 -8.83 -34.62 -18.84
CA GLY A 291 -8.31 -33.34 -18.35
C GLY A 291 -9.42 -32.28 -18.23
N ALA A 292 -9.37 -31.47 -17.17
CA ALA A 292 -10.36 -30.42 -16.95
C ALA A 292 -10.03 -29.25 -17.87
N GLY A 293 -11.02 -28.38 -18.10
CA GLY A 293 -10.74 -27.06 -18.61
C GLY A 293 -9.67 -26.38 -17.76
N GLY A 294 -8.51 -26.13 -18.36
CA GLY A 294 -7.43 -25.32 -17.81
C GLY A 294 -7.12 -24.13 -18.71
N ARG A 295 -8.08 -23.71 -19.56
CA ARG A 295 -7.84 -22.68 -20.57
C ARG A 295 -7.39 -21.37 -19.92
N PHE A 296 -8.02 -20.99 -18.81
CA PHE A 296 -7.65 -19.80 -18.07
C PHE A 296 -6.22 -19.90 -17.51
N VAL A 297 -5.84 -21.01 -16.87
CA VAL A 297 -4.51 -21.14 -16.27
C VAL A 297 -3.40 -21.25 -17.32
N HIS A 298 -3.66 -21.87 -18.47
CA HIS A 298 -2.73 -21.87 -19.61
C HIS A 298 -2.59 -20.47 -20.22
N HIS A 299 -3.71 -19.78 -20.43
CA HIS A 299 -3.69 -18.39 -20.90
C HIS A 299 -2.92 -17.48 -19.93
N LEU A 300 -3.10 -17.68 -18.62
CA LEU A 300 -2.36 -16.95 -17.60
C LEU A 300 -0.86 -17.24 -17.67
N GLY A 301 -0.46 -18.50 -17.83
CA GLY A 301 0.94 -18.88 -18.06
C GLY A 301 1.55 -18.16 -19.25
N HIS A 302 0.88 -18.17 -20.41
CA HIS A 302 1.33 -17.42 -21.59
C HIS A 302 1.42 -15.91 -21.35
N ARG A 303 0.42 -15.32 -20.67
CA ARG A 303 0.40 -13.88 -20.35
C ARG A 303 1.53 -13.45 -19.42
N LEU A 304 2.03 -14.38 -18.60
CA LEU A 304 3.14 -14.19 -17.67
C LEU A 304 4.51 -14.58 -18.25
N ASP A 305 4.57 -14.90 -19.54
CA ASP A 305 5.76 -15.41 -20.24
C ASP A 305 6.32 -16.69 -19.60
N ARG A 306 5.40 -17.55 -19.12
CA ARG A 306 5.66 -18.84 -18.45
C ARG A 306 4.65 -19.88 -18.93
N PRO A 307 4.71 -20.33 -20.19
CA PRO A 307 3.77 -21.33 -20.70
C PRO A 307 3.76 -22.63 -19.88
N TRP A 308 4.91 -23.00 -19.30
CA TRP A 308 5.07 -24.16 -18.40
C TRP A 308 4.28 -24.04 -17.09
N LEU A 309 3.86 -22.83 -16.69
CA LEU A 309 3.13 -22.62 -15.45
C LEU A 309 1.68 -23.15 -15.54
N GLY A 310 1.06 -23.09 -16.72
CA GLY A 310 -0.33 -23.52 -16.94
C GLY A 310 -0.60 -24.96 -16.46
N PRO A 311 0.16 -25.96 -16.95
CA PRO A 311 0.04 -27.35 -16.53
C PRO A 311 0.21 -27.57 -15.01
N ILE A 312 1.12 -26.83 -14.37
CA ILE A 312 1.35 -26.91 -12.91
C ILE A 312 0.13 -26.38 -12.16
N LEU A 313 -0.45 -25.27 -12.60
CA LEU A 313 -1.61 -24.64 -11.94
C LEU A 313 -2.89 -25.44 -12.11
N GLU A 314 -3.04 -26.20 -13.21
CA GLU A 314 -4.20 -27.04 -13.44
C GLU A 314 -4.38 -28.10 -12.34
N VAL A 315 -3.29 -28.57 -11.75
CA VAL A 315 -3.29 -29.59 -10.69
C VAL A 315 -3.13 -29.02 -9.28
N ASP A 316 -3.01 -27.70 -9.11
CA ASP A 316 -2.87 -27.02 -7.80
C ASP A 316 -4.24 -26.62 -7.21
N TYR A 317 -5.00 -27.64 -6.80
CA TYR A 317 -6.37 -27.52 -6.29
C TYR A 317 -6.52 -26.72 -4.98
N THR A 318 -5.44 -26.49 -4.25
CA THR A 318 -5.47 -25.80 -2.95
C THR A 318 -5.14 -24.32 -3.04
N SER A 319 -4.84 -23.82 -4.24
CA SER A 319 -4.44 -22.42 -4.42
C SER A 319 -5.62 -21.46 -4.29
N PRO A 320 -5.38 -20.22 -3.81
CA PRO A 320 -6.38 -19.14 -3.86
C PRO A 320 -6.91 -18.88 -5.27
N LEU A 321 -6.10 -19.19 -6.30
CA LEU A 321 -6.50 -19.06 -7.71
C LEU A 321 -7.61 -20.05 -8.06
N GLN A 322 -7.50 -21.32 -7.64
CA GLN A 322 -8.54 -22.31 -7.90
C GLN A 322 -9.84 -22.00 -7.13
N THR A 323 -9.74 -21.48 -5.90
CA THR A 323 -10.92 -20.98 -5.18
C THR A 323 -11.60 -19.83 -5.94
N TRP A 324 -10.82 -18.92 -6.52
CA TRP A 324 -11.38 -17.86 -7.35
C TRP A 324 -12.01 -18.40 -8.65
N ILE A 325 -11.38 -19.34 -9.35
CA ILE A 325 -11.95 -20.00 -10.54
C ILE A 325 -13.30 -20.63 -10.20
N GLY A 326 -13.40 -21.33 -9.07
CA GLY A 326 -14.65 -21.95 -8.60
C GLY A 326 -15.78 -20.96 -8.29
N THR A 327 -15.45 -19.69 -8.01
CA THR A 327 -16.39 -18.61 -7.67
C THR A 327 -16.56 -17.55 -8.76
N ALA A 328 -15.79 -17.64 -9.84
CA ALA A 328 -15.84 -16.71 -10.95
C ALA A 328 -17.19 -16.79 -11.68
N VAL A 329 -17.87 -15.64 -11.75
CA VAL A 329 -19.13 -15.49 -12.46
C VAL A 329 -18.99 -14.32 -13.43
N PRO A 330 -19.28 -14.49 -14.72
CA PRO A 330 -19.34 -13.40 -15.67
C PRO A 330 -20.41 -12.40 -15.26
N LEU A 331 -20.14 -11.11 -15.43
CA LEU A 331 -21.19 -10.11 -15.31
C LEU A 331 -22.16 -10.31 -16.46
N THR A 332 -23.44 -10.53 -16.14
CA THR A 332 -24.49 -10.55 -17.15
C THR A 332 -24.66 -9.14 -17.71
N GLU A 333 -24.42 -8.97 -19.01
CA GLU A 333 -24.89 -7.79 -19.72
C GLU A 333 -26.43 -7.81 -19.72
N GLY A 334 -27.04 -6.88 -19.00
CA GLY A 334 -28.45 -6.53 -19.15
C GLY A 334 -29.47 -7.58 -18.68
N ALA A 335 -29.70 -7.65 -17.37
CA ALA A 335 -31.09 -7.82 -16.92
C ALA A 335 -31.82 -6.51 -17.26
N VAL A 336 -32.42 -6.44 -18.45
CA VAL A 336 -33.49 -5.49 -18.73
C VAL A 336 -34.55 -5.74 -17.65
N PRO A 337 -34.97 -4.74 -16.85
CA PRO A 337 -36.14 -4.93 -16.02
C PRO A 337 -37.30 -5.20 -16.98
N ILE A 338 -37.81 -6.43 -16.94
CA ILE A 338 -39.10 -6.74 -17.57
C ILE A 338 -40.10 -5.84 -16.83
N GLY A 339 -40.41 -4.70 -17.45
CA GLY A 339 -41.51 -3.86 -17.02
C GLY A 339 -42.79 -4.69 -16.99
N PRO A 340 -43.70 -4.42 -16.05
CA PRO A 340 -44.93 -5.20 -15.95
C PRO A 340 -45.70 -5.13 -17.28
N ALA A 341 -46.24 -6.28 -17.69
CA ALA A 341 -47.08 -6.42 -18.87
C ALA A 341 -48.23 -5.40 -18.84
N PRO A 342 -48.68 -4.88 -20.00
CA PRO A 342 -49.85 -4.03 -20.05
C PRO A 342 -51.06 -4.82 -19.57
N VAL A 343 -51.78 -4.24 -18.62
CA VAL A 343 -53.12 -4.67 -18.23
C VAL A 343 -54.08 -3.99 -19.19
N ASP A 344 -54.81 -4.79 -19.96
CA ASP A 344 -56.00 -4.33 -20.71
C ASP A 344 -57.14 -3.96 -19.76
#